data_AF-A0A101RJX9-F1
#
_entry.id   AF-A0A101RJX9-F1
#
_cell.length_a   1.000
_cell.length_b   1.000
_cell.length_c   1.000
_cell.angle_alpha   90.00
_cell.angle_beta   90.00
_cell.angle_gamma   90.00
#
_symmetry.space_group_name_H-M   'P 1'
#
loop_
_entity.id
_entity.type
_entity.pdbx_description
1 polymer ?
#
loop_
_entity_poly.entity_id
_entity_poly.type
_entity_poly.pdbx_seq_one_letter_code
_entity_poly.pdbx_strand_id
1 'polypeptide(L)'
;MAADETSIKVSSATRDRLSVLAAEHGTTIRGFVEDLAQGAPTQAEFAERAELARAELASALGHAPSAEAEAKARALLERLGSGQAAA
;
A
#
# COMPACT_ATOMS: atom_id res chain seq x y z
N MET A 1 6.55 14.19 26.36
CA MET A 1 5.13 14.40 25.99
C MET A 1 4.56 13.03 25.61
N ALA A 2 3.74 12.43 26.48
CA ALA A 2 3.16 11.10 26.30
C ALA A 2 1.79 11.21 25.60
N ALA A 3 1.78 11.74 24.38
CA ALA A 3 0.54 12.12 23.70
C ALA A 3 0.08 11.14 22.61
N ASP A 4 0.76 10.01 22.38
CA ASP A 4 0.49 9.18 21.20
C ASP A 4 0.34 7.67 21.46
N GLU A 5 0.19 7.26 22.73
CA GLU A 5 -0.12 5.85 23.02
C GLU A 5 -1.62 5.60 22.94
N THR A 6 -2.05 5.06 21.80
CA THR A 6 -3.43 4.66 21.56
C THR A 6 -3.59 3.15 21.72
N SER A 7 -4.69 2.71 22.35
CA SER A 7 -5.00 1.28 22.53
C SER A 7 -5.99 0.79 21.47
N ILE A 8 -5.62 -0.26 20.73
CA ILE A 8 -6.49 -0.95 19.78
C ILE A 8 -6.97 -2.26 20.42
N LYS A 9 -8.29 -2.45 20.47
CA LYS A 9 -8.87 -3.71 20.97
C LYS A 9 -8.84 -4.76 19.86
N VAL A 10 -8.19 -5.89 20.14
CA VAL A 10 -8.10 -7.05 19.25
C VAL A 10 -8.37 -8.33 20.03
N SER A 11 -8.66 -9.43 19.31
CA SER A 11 -8.75 -10.75 19.93
C SER A 11 -7.38 -11.22 20.45
N SER A 12 -7.36 -12.11 21.45
CA SER A 12 -6.12 -12.74 21.91
C SER A 12 -5.40 -13.49 20.79
N ALA A 13 -6.14 -14.22 19.96
CA ALA A 13 -5.59 -14.92 18.80
C ALA A 13 -4.92 -13.96 17.80
N THR A 14 -5.51 -12.77 17.57
CA THR A 14 -4.91 -11.74 16.71
C THR A 14 -3.62 -11.20 17.32
N ARG A 15 -3.61 -10.88 18.62
CA ARG A 15 -2.41 -10.43 19.34
C ARG A 15 -1.28 -11.46 19.24
N ASP A 16 -1.59 -12.73 19.47
CA ASP A 16 -0.58 -13.80 19.46
C ASP A 16 0.00 -13.99 18.06
N ARG A 17 -0.84 -13.93 17.02
CA ARG A 17 -0.39 -13.93 15.63
C ARG A 17 0.50 -12.74 15.31
N LEU A 18 0.13 -11.52 15.73
CA LEU A 18 0.96 -10.32 15.55
C LEU A 18 2.30 -10.43 16.28
N SER A 19 2.35 -11.10 17.43
CA SER A 19 3.60 -11.36 18.15
C SER A 19 4.57 -12.21 17.35
N VAL A 20 4.07 -13.25 16.68
CA VAL A 20 4.89 -14.12 15.81
C VAL A 20 5.40 -13.32 14.60
N LEU A 21 4.50 -12.60 13.92
CA LEU A 21 4.86 -11.79 12.75
C LEU A 21 5.90 -10.71 13.10
N ALA A 22 5.72 -10.01 14.22
CA ALA A 22 6.69 -9.01 14.65
C ALA A 22 8.07 -9.62 14.92
N ALA A 23 8.13 -10.81 15.54
CA ALA A 23 9.38 -11.51 15.80
C ALA A 23 10.08 -11.95 14.49
N GLU A 24 9.33 -12.46 13.51
CA GLU A 24 9.86 -12.81 12.18
C GLU A 24 10.43 -11.59 11.45
N HIS A 25 9.82 -10.43 11.63
CA HIS A 25 10.27 -9.15 11.09
C HIS A 25 11.32 -8.43 11.95
N GLY A 26 11.79 -9.04 13.06
CA GLY A 26 12.79 -8.45 13.95
C GLY A 26 12.35 -7.15 14.64
N THR A 27 11.04 -6.94 14.80
CA THR A 27 10.44 -5.72 15.35
C THR A 27 9.52 -6.02 16.53
N THR A 28 8.91 -4.98 17.11
CA THR A 28 7.87 -5.12 18.13
C THR A 28 6.49 -5.14 17.47
N ILE A 29 5.44 -5.62 18.17
CA ILE A 29 4.06 -5.55 17.66
C ILE A 29 3.68 -4.12 17.26
N ARG A 30 4.12 -3.13 18.07
CA ARG A 30 3.90 -1.71 17.76
C ARG A 30 4.56 -1.34 16.43
N GLY A 31 5.86 -1.59 16.30
CA GLY A 31 6.61 -1.28 15.08
C GLY A 31 6.03 -1.97 13.86
N PHE A 32 5.67 -3.25 13.98
CA PHE A 32 5.02 -3.98 12.89
C PHE A 32 3.69 -3.35 12.44
N VAL A 33 2.86 -2.90 13.38
CA VAL A 33 1.58 -2.25 13.06
C VAL A 33 1.80 -0.85 12.46
N GLU A 34 2.78 -0.11 12.93
CA GLU A 34 3.17 1.19 12.38
C GLU A 34 3.69 1.04 10.94
N ASP A 35 4.59 0.08 10.71
CA ASP A 35 5.12 -0.26 9.38
C ASP A 35 3.99 -0.69 8.43
N LEU A 36 3.05 -1.51 8.92
CA LEU A 36 1.89 -1.93 8.14
C LEU A 36 1.01 -0.75 7.74
N ALA A 37 0.75 0.18 8.67
CA ALA A 37 -0.05 1.36 8.41
C ALA A 37 0.63 2.31 7.40
N GLN A 38 1.95 2.48 7.51
CA GLN A 38 2.73 3.29 6.56
C GLN A 38 2.83 2.65 5.17
N GLY A 39 2.92 1.32 5.13
CA GLY A 39 3.05 0.55 3.89
C GLY A 39 1.74 0.33 3.14
N ALA A 40 0.58 0.61 3.74
CA ALA A 40 -0.74 0.36 3.16
C ALA A 40 -1.51 1.67 2.93
N PRO A 41 -1.34 2.33 1.77
CA PRO A 41 -2.12 3.51 1.44
C PRO A 41 -3.61 3.20 1.42
N THR A 42 -4.40 4.17 1.85
CA THR A 42 -5.85 4.15 1.74
C THR A 42 -6.30 4.32 0.28
N GLN A 43 -7.56 3.99 0.01
CA GLN A 43 -8.15 4.17 -1.33
C GLN A 43 -8.14 5.64 -1.78
N ALA A 44 -8.32 6.58 -0.84
CA ALA A 44 -8.27 8.00 -1.13
C ALA A 44 -6.87 8.44 -1.55
N GLU A 45 -5.83 8.00 -0.82
CA GLU A 45 -4.44 8.29 -1.16
C GLU A 45 -4.04 7.65 -2.49
N PHE A 46 -4.54 6.45 -2.81
CA PHE A 46 -4.34 5.87 -4.13
C PHE A 46 -4.98 6.70 -5.25
N ALA A 47 -6.20 7.22 -5.04
CA ALA A 47 -6.86 8.08 -6.02
C ALA A 47 -6.09 9.39 -6.23
N GLU A 48 -5.64 10.03 -5.15
CA GLU A 48 -4.80 11.22 -5.22
C GLU A 48 -3.51 10.97 -6.01
N ARG A 49 -2.79 9.88 -5.70
CA ARG A 49 -1.58 9.49 -6.44
C ARG A 49 -1.87 9.21 -7.92
N ALA A 50 -3.04 8.65 -8.25
CA ALA A 50 -3.43 8.43 -9.63
C ALA A 50 -3.64 9.74 -10.39
N GLU A 51 -4.28 10.74 -9.78
CA GLU A 51 -4.43 12.07 -10.40
C GLU A 51 -3.09 12.77 -10.58
N LEU A 52 -2.21 12.71 -9.58
CA LEU A 52 -0.84 13.24 -9.71
C LEU A 52 -0.09 12.56 -10.85
N ALA A 53 -0.16 11.23 -10.95
CA ALA A 53 0.48 10.49 -12.04
C ALA A 53 -0.09 10.89 -13.42
N ARG A 54 -1.40 11.11 -13.54
CA ARG A 54 -2.01 11.60 -14.79
C ARG A 54 -1.52 12.99 -15.16
N ALA A 55 -1.38 13.89 -14.19
CA ALA A 55 -0.86 15.23 -14.42
C ALA A 55 0.61 15.20 -14.89
N GLU A 56 1.45 14.39 -14.25
CA GLU A 56 2.84 14.18 -14.65
C GLU A 56 2.95 13.57 -16.05
N LEU A 57 2.13 12.56 -16.36
CA LEU A 57 2.08 11.98 -17.70
C LEU A 57 1.61 12.99 -18.73
N ALA A 58 0.62 13.83 -18.42
CA ALA A 58 0.17 14.89 -19.30
C ALA A 58 1.26 15.93 -19.57
N SER A 59 2.03 16.28 -18.54
CA SER A 59 3.19 17.17 -18.67
C SER A 59 4.29 16.56 -19.55
N ALA A 60 4.61 15.28 -19.34
CA ALA A 60 5.67 14.59 -20.06
C ALA A 60 5.31 14.25 -21.52
N LEU A 61 4.04 13.89 -21.79
CA LEU A 61 3.57 13.44 -23.10
C LEU A 61 2.88 14.54 -23.91
N GLY A 62 2.58 15.69 -23.28
CA GLY A 62 1.82 16.79 -23.86
C GLY A 62 0.30 16.58 -23.87
N HIS A 63 -0.19 15.41 -23.45
CA HIS A 63 -1.61 15.13 -23.24
C HIS A 63 -1.80 14.06 -22.17
N ALA A 64 -2.93 14.13 -21.45
CA ALA A 64 -3.29 13.06 -20.52
C ALA A 64 -3.56 11.75 -21.28
N PRO A 65 -3.21 10.59 -20.71
CA PRO A 65 -3.63 9.29 -21.23
C PRO A 65 -5.16 9.21 -21.31
N SER A 66 -5.69 8.55 -22.35
CA SER A 66 -7.12 8.25 -22.40
C SER A 66 -7.48 7.12 -21.43
N ALA A 67 -8.75 7.04 -21.01
CA ALA A 67 -9.23 5.95 -20.15
C ALA A 67 -8.98 4.56 -20.75
N GLU A 68 -9.04 4.43 -22.08
CA GLU A 68 -8.73 3.18 -22.77
C GLU A 68 -7.24 2.82 -22.69
N ALA A 69 -6.35 3.81 -22.82
CA ALA A 69 -4.91 3.61 -22.66
C ALA A 69 -4.56 3.23 -21.22
N GLU A 70 -5.17 3.87 -20.23
CA GLU A 70 -5.02 3.51 -18.81
C GLU A 70 -5.49 2.08 -18.53
N ALA A 71 -6.63 1.67 -19.09
CA ALA A 71 -7.15 0.31 -18.92
C ALA A 71 -6.19 -0.74 -19.53
N LYS A 72 -5.64 -0.47 -20.72
CA LYS A 72 -4.63 -1.34 -21.35
C LYS A 72 -3.35 -1.42 -20.53
N ALA A 73 -2.87 -0.29 -20.01
CA ALA A 73 -1.69 -0.24 -19.16
C ALA A 73 -1.91 -1.03 -17.86
N ARG A 74 -3.08 -0.89 -17.21
CA ARG A 74 -3.45 -1.65 -16.02
C ARG A 74 -3.42 -3.15 -16.28
N ALA A 75 -4.10 -3.62 -17.34
CA ALA A 75 -4.13 -5.04 -17.69
C ALA A 75 -2.72 -5.60 -17.97
N LEU A 76 -1.84 -4.81 -18.60
CA LEU A 76 -0.44 -5.19 -18.81
C LEU A 76 0.32 -5.33 -17.47
N LEU A 77 0.20 -4.34 -16.59
CA LEU A 77 0.88 -4.34 -15.29
C LEU A 77 0.41 -5.49 -14.40
N GLU A 78 -0.90 -5.77 -14.37
CA GLU A 78 -1.48 -6.91 -13.64
C GLU A 78 -0.94 -8.25 -14.15
N ARG A 79 -0.80 -8.39 -15.48
CA ARG A 79 -0.18 -9.57 -16.10
C ARG A 79 1.29 -9.71 -15.75
N LEU A 80 2.05 -8.61 -15.70
CA LEU A 80 3.47 -8.65 -15.31
C LEU A 80 3.63 -8.98 -13.81
N GLY A 81 2.81 -8.39 -12.95
CA GLY A 81 2.85 -8.63 -11.50
C GLY A 81 2.45 -10.07 -11.13
N SER A 82 1.43 -10.62 -11.79
CA SER A 82 1.04 -12.02 -11.59
C SER A 82 2.09 -13.03 -12.08
N GLY A 83 2.91 -12.64 -13.07
CA GLY A 83 4.04 -13.44 -13.54
C GLY A 83 5.25 -13.46 -12.59
N GLN A 84 5.42 -12.44 -11.74
CA GLN A 84 6.52 -12.38 -10.77
C GLN A 84 6.21 -13.03 -9.41
N ALA A 85 4.94 -13.33 -9.10
CA ALA A 85 4.56 -14.01 -7.86
C ALA A 85 4.80 -15.55 -7.89
N ALA A 86 5.33 -16.08 -8.99
CA ALA A 86 5.57 -17.51 -9.22
C ALA A 86 7.07 -17.90 -9.25
N ALA A 87 7.97 -17.04 -8.80
CA ALA A 87 9.42 -17.28 -8.74
C ALA A 87 9.96 -17.15 -7.32
#